data_AF-A0A8S1NR07-F1
#
_entry.id   AF-A0A8S1NR07-F1
#
_cell.length_a   1.000
_cell.length_b   1.000
_cell.length_c   1.000
_cell.angle_alpha   90.00
_cell.angle_beta   90.00
_cell.angle_gamma   90.00
#
_symmetry.space_group_name_H-M   'P 1'
#
loop_
_entity.id
_entity.type
_entity.pdbx_description
1 polymer ?
#
loop_
_entity_poly.entity_id
_entity_poly.type
_entity_poly.pdbx_seq_one_letter_code
_entity_poly.pdbx_strand_id
1 'polypeptide(L)'
;MTQGKVLECHLQHPGLGCISFALLKFLLTGKRFSIFFIPMHFIPILIFKRKELRSNPFNTLKKASQNCLKSLLFLSSMVGIIRLTICSLKKLQRPLGGIDGLIIGTLSGTSIILESDGRGFEMTLQLFPRFCEAVYNHFHKKFPKLQMKNFELLLFSMLIGLIHYCYQHNNLVIKSTYLALFKYFWGKN
;
A
#
# COMPACT_ATOMS: atom_id res chain seq x y z
N MET A 1 -0.06 -16.07 -12.23
CA MET A 1 -0.95 -17.09 -11.64
C MET A 1 -0.14 -18.37 -11.57
N THR A 2 0.54 -18.61 -10.45
CA THR A 2 1.21 -19.89 -10.22
C THR A 2 0.14 -20.95 -10.00
N GLN A 3 0.15 -22.00 -10.83
CA GLN A 3 -0.69 -23.18 -10.64
C GLN A 3 -0.61 -23.66 -9.20
N GLY A 4 -1.77 -23.98 -8.62
CA GLY A 4 -1.94 -24.37 -7.22
C GLY A 4 -1.28 -25.71 -6.90
N LYS A 5 0.06 -25.73 -6.81
CA LYS A 5 0.76 -26.79 -6.11
C LYS A 5 0.49 -26.63 -4.61
N VAL A 6 0.14 -27.72 -3.95
CA VAL A 6 0.11 -27.81 -2.49
C VAL A 6 1.55 -27.60 -2.01
N LEU A 7 1.94 -26.36 -1.72
CA LEU A 7 3.22 -26.13 -1.06
C LEU A 7 3.06 -26.59 0.38
N GLU A 8 3.76 -27.65 0.75
CA GLU A 8 3.81 -28.12 2.13
C GLU A 8 4.33 -27.02 3.07
N CYS A 9 3.84 -27.04 4.31
CA CYS A 9 4.24 -26.07 5.33
C CYS A 9 5.76 -26.11 5.59
N HIS A 10 6.36 -27.30 5.48
CA HIS A 10 7.81 -27.52 5.58
C HIS A 10 8.63 -26.76 4.50
N LEU A 11 8.07 -26.56 3.31
CA LEU A 11 8.73 -25.76 2.26
C LEU A 11 8.65 -24.25 2.54
N GLN A 12 7.69 -23.81 3.34
CA GLN A 12 7.58 -22.41 3.75
C GLN A 12 8.45 -22.06 4.96
N HIS A 13 8.77 -23.05 5.80
CA HIS A 13 9.72 -22.91 6.90
C HIS A 13 10.56 -24.20 7.04
N PRO A 14 11.86 -24.20 6.70
CA PRO A 14 12.69 -25.39 6.82
C PRO A 14 12.94 -25.69 8.31
N GLY A 15 12.15 -26.58 8.91
CA GLY A 15 12.33 -27.08 10.28
C GLY A 15 11.95 -26.17 11.45
N LEU A 16 11.53 -24.91 11.24
CA LEU A 16 11.06 -24.02 12.32
C LEU A 16 9.53 -24.10 12.50
N GLY A 17 9.01 -23.79 13.70
CA GLY A 17 7.56 -23.62 13.89
C GLY A 17 7.00 -22.41 13.11
N CYS A 18 5.73 -22.46 12.72
CA CYS A 18 5.07 -21.40 11.93
C CYS A 18 5.22 -20.00 12.56
N ILE A 19 5.05 -19.91 13.88
CA ILE A 19 5.15 -18.67 14.65
C ILE A 19 6.60 -18.19 14.73
N SER A 20 7.53 -19.08 15.06
CA SER A 20 8.94 -18.76 15.15
C SER A 20 9.51 -18.26 13.82
N PHE A 21 9.10 -18.88 12.71
CA PHE A 21 9.50 -18.43 11.38
C PHE A 21 8.84 -17.11 10.98
N ALA A 22 7.57 -16.90 11.35
CA ALA A 22 6.89 -15.61 11.14
C ALA A 22 7.59 -14.48 11.92
N LEU A 23 7.98 -14.71 13.17
CA LEU A 23 8.74 -13.76 13.99
C LEU A 23 10.15 -13.50 13.43
N LEU A 24 10.87 -14.55 13.02
CA LEU A 24 12.17 -14.40 12.37
C LEU A 24 12.04 -13.55 11.10
N LYS A 25 11.03 -13.83 10.26
CA LYS A 25 10.77 -13.04 9.06
C LYS A 25 10.35 -11.61 9.40
N PHE A 26 9.53 -11.39 10.43
CA PHE A 26 9.18 -10.06 10.91
C PHE A 26 10.45 -9.25 11.24
N LEU A 27 11.36 -9.80 12.03
CA LEU A 27 12.61 -9.12 12.42
C LEU A 27 13.55 -8.86 11.25
N LEU A 28 13.78 -9.88 10.41
CA LEU A 28 14.63 -9.76 9.23
C LEU A 28 14.08 -8.74 8.23
N THR A 29 12.76 -8.70 8.09
CA THR A 29 12.07 -7.79 7.17
C THR A 29 12.12 -6.35 7.69
N GLY A 30 11.88 -6.15 8.98
CA GLY A 30 12.07 -4.86 9.64
C GLY A 30 13.49 -4.31 9.47
N LYS A 31 14.51 -5.15 9.68
CA LYS A 31 15.92 -4.76 9.46
C LYS A 31 16.24 -4.39 8.01
N ARG A 32 15.64 -5.06 7.04
CA ARG A 32 15.85 -4.74 5.62
C ARG A 32 15.16 -3.44 5.24
N PHE A 33 13.93 -3.24 5.70
CA PHE A 33 13.18 -2.02 5.40
C PHE A 33 13.78 -0.80 6.11
N SER A 34 14.37 -0.95 7.29
CA SER A 34 14.98 0.16 8.01
C SER A 34 16.10 0.84 7.20
N ILE A 35 16.85 0.09 6.39
CA ILE A 35 17.91 0.64 5.54
C ILE A 35 17.38 1.69 4.54
N PHE A 36 16.18 1.49 3.99
CA PHE A 36 15.58 2.40 3.02
C PHE A 36 14.66 3.45 3.67
N PHE A 37 13.91 3.04 4.70
CA PHE A 37 12.93 3.90 5.33
C PHE A 37 13.58 5.02 6.15
N ILE A 38 14.73 4.77 6.78
CA ILE A 38 15.44 5.79 7.55
C ILE A 38 15.82 6.97 6.64
N PRO A 39 16.55 6.81 5.52
CA PRO A 39 16.82 7.91 4.59
C PRO A 39 15.54 8.63 4.12
N MET A 40 14.52 7.88 3.71
CA MET A 40 13.27 8.46 3.19
C MET A 40 12.56 9.37 4.20
N HIS A 41 12.65 9.09 5.50
CA HIS A 41 12.03 9.92 6.54
C HIS A 41 12.92 11.07 6.99
N PHE A 42 14.22 10.85 7.06
CA PHE A 42 15.14 11.83 7.62
C PHE A 42 15.56 12.88 6.58
N ILE A 43 15.65 12.52 5.30
CA ILE A 43 16.01 13.45 4.21
C ILE A 43 15.00 14.62 4.12
N PRO A 44 13.67 14.41 4.07
CA PRO A 44 12.71 15.52 4.04
C PRO A 44 12.80 16.41 5.28
N ILE A 45 13.12 15.85 6.46
CA ILE A 45 13.26 16.63 7.68
C ILE A 45 14.51 17.51 7.61
N LEU A 46 15.62 16.98 7.11
CA LEU A 46 16.87 17.73 6.88
C LEU A 46 16.69 18.88 5.89
N ILE A 47 15.94 18.65 4.81
CA ILE A 47 15.73 19.65 3.74
C ILE A 47 14.67 20.68 4.15
N PHE A 48 13.46 20.24 4.50
CA PHE A 48 12.31 21.12 4.66
C PHE A 48 12.10 21.63 6.10
N LYS A 49 12.58 20.90 7.12
CA LYS A 49 12.38 21.24 8.54
C LYS A 49 13.64 21.69 9.26
N ARG A 50 14.66 22.16 8.53
CA ARG A 50 15.97 22.55 9.08
C ARG A 50 15.90 23.62 10.18
N LYS A 51 14.96 24.57 10.09
CA LYS A 51 14.74 25.61 11.12
C LYS A 51 14.19 25.03 12.44
N GLU A 52 13.22 24.11 12.34
CA GLU A 52 12.61 23.42 13.49
C GLU A 52 13.59 22.43 14.13
N LEU A 53 14.43 21.77 13.30
CA LEU A 53 15.50 20.90 13.77
C LEU A 53 16.56 21.66 14.58
N ARG A 54 16.83 22.92 14.24
CA ARG A 54 17.80 23.78 14.96
C ARG A 54 17.25 24.33 16.27
N SER A 55 15.94 24.59 16.36
CA SER A 55 15.32 25.10 17.59
C SER A 55 15.04 23.99 18.61
N ASN A 56 14.60 22.81 18.17
CA ASN A 56 14.26 21.68 19.03
C ASN A 56 14.69 20.33 18.41
N PRO A 57 15.98 19.99 18.49
CA PRO A 57 16.52 18.79 17.83
C PRO A 57 15.95 17.50 18.40
N PHE A 58 15.90 17.36 19.73
CA PHE A 58 15.46 16.12 20.40
C PHE A 58 14.00 15.77 20.10
N ASN A 59 13.09 16.75 20.19
CA ASN A 59 11.67 16.49 19.94
C ASN A 59 11.40 16.18 18.46
N THR A 60 12.08 16.86 17.53
CA THR A 60 11.94 16.62 16.09
C THR A 60 12.46 15.22 15.73
N LEU A 61 13.62 14.84 16.26
CA LEU A 61 14.25 13.54 16.02
C LEU A 61 13.46 12.39 16.64
N LYS A 62 12.92 12.59 17.85
CA LYS A 62 12.06 11.61 18.52
C LYS A 62 10.79 11.35 17.72
N LYS A 63 10.09 12.40 17.28
CA LYS A 63 8.90 12.27 16.42
C LYS A 63 9.21 11.56 15.11
N ALA A 64 10.31 11.93 14.45
CA ALA A 64 10.77 11.28 13.23
C ALA A 64 11.01 9.77 13.43
N SER A 65 11.70 9.42 14.52
CA SER A 65 12.02 8.04 14.87
C SER A 65 10.78 7.24 15.24
N GLN A 66 9.83 7.84 15.98
CA GLN A 66 8.55 7.21 16.30
C GLN A 66 7.73 6.92 15.04
N ASN A 67 7.65 7.88 14.11
CA ASN A 67 6.96 7.68 12.84
C ASN A 67 7.64 6.62 11.98
N CYS A 68 8.98 6.62 11.92
CA CYS A 68 9.74 5.59 11.22
C CYS A 68 9.50 4.20 11.83
N LEU A 69 9.52 4.10 13.17
CA LEU A 69 9.26 2.85 13.88
C LEU A 69 7.84 2.34 13.64
N LYS A 70 6.81 3.21 13.67
CA LYS A 70 5.43 2.84 13.34
C LYS A 70 5.33 2.24 11.94
N SER A 71 5.95 2.85 10.93
CA SER A 71 5.92 2.33 9.57
C SER A 71 6.69 1.01 9.40
N LEU A 72 7.81 0.85 10.12
CA LEU A 72 8.54 -0.42 10.16
C LEU A 72 7.73 -1.52 10.84
N LEU A 73 7.03 -1.20 11.93
CA LEU A 73 6.14 -2.12 12.63
C LEU A 73 4.95 -2.52 11.76
N PHE A 74 4.32 -1.57 11.07
CA PHE A 74 3.25 -1.82 10.10
C PHE A 74 3.71 -2.83 9.04
N LEU A 75 4.79 -2.55 8.34
CA LEU A 75 5.24 -3.36 7.21
C LEU A 75 5.75 -4.74 7.63
N SER A 76 6.43 -4.81 8.78
CA SER A 76 6.89 -6.07 9.35
C SER A 76 5.71 -6.92 9.82
N SER A 77 4.71 -6.30 10.48
CA SER A 77 3.49 -6.96 10.96
C SER A 77 2.67 -7.51 9.80
N MET A 78 2.49 -6.72 8.74
CA MET A 78 1.83 -7.15 7.51
C MET A 78 2.42 -8.46 6.98
N VAL A 79 3.76 -8.53 6.89
CA VAL A 79 4.47 -9.73 6.41
C VAL A 79 4.31 -10.91 7.36
N GLY A 80 4.36 -10.68 8.68
CA GLY A 80 4.12 -11.70 9.69
C GLY A 80 2.71 -12.30 9.57
N ILE A 81 1.68 -11.44 9.49
CA ILE A 81 0.27 -11.84 9.35
C ILE A 81 0.06 -12.62 8.06
N ILE A 82 0.59 -12.16 6.92
CA ILE A 82 0.48 -12.89 5.64
C ILE A 82 1.01 -14.33 5.81
N ARG A 83 2.18 -14.49 6.43
CA ARG A 83 2.80 -15.81 6.61
C ARG A 83 1.97 -16.70 7.52
N LEU A 84 1.52 -16.19 8.67
CA LEU A 84 0.66 -16.93 9.60
C LEU A 84 -0.65 -17.34 8.94
N THR A 85 -1.31 -16.43 8.22
CA THR A 85 -2.56 -16.73 7.53
C THR A 85 -2.38 -17.78 6.44
N ILE A 86 -1.29 -17.72 5.65
CA ILE A 86 -1.01 -18.76 4.66
C ILE A 86 -0.78 -20.12 5.32
N CYS A 87 -0.01 -20.18 6.41
CA CYS A 87 0.20 -21.43 7.16
C CYS A 87 -1.12 -21.99 7.72
N SER A 88 -1.98 -21.13 8.29
CA SER A 88 -3.30 -21.52 8.82
C SER A 88 -4.23 -22.04 7.73
N LEU A 89 -4.31 -21.36 6.58
CA LEU A 89 -5.15 -21.79 5.45
C LEU A 89 -4.68 -23.12 4.86
N LYS A 90 -3.37 -23.38 4.87
CA LYS A 90 -2.81 -24.65 4.39
C LYS A 90 -3.03 -25.83 5.33
N LYS A 91 -3.28 -25.59 6.62
CA LYS A 91 -3.69 -26.64 7.56
C LYS A 91 -4.98 -27.35 7.10
N LEU A 92 -5.79 -26.67 6.27
CA LEU A 92 -7.00 -27.22 5.66
C LEU A 92 -6.73 -28.17 4.48
N GLN A 93 -5.46 -28.45 4.15
CA GLN A 93 -5.02 -29.44 3.14
C GLN A 93 -5.66 -29.27 1.74
N ARG A 94 -6.10 -28.05 1.40
CA ARG A 94 -6.67 -27.71 0.09
C ARG A 94 -5.76 -26.72 -0.67
N PRO A 95 -5.81 -26.69 -2.01
CA PRO A 95 -5.09 -25.67 -2.78
C PRO A 95 -5.62 -24.28 -2.45
N LEU A 96 -4.71 -23.30 -2.42
CA LEU A 96 -5.05 -21.89 -2.22
C LEU A 96 -5.83 -21.38 -3.43
N GLY A 97 -7.06 -20.92 -3.20
CA GLY A 97 -7.95 -20.34 -4.20
C GLY A 97 -8.01 -18.81 -4.15
N GLY A 98 -8.88 -18.22 -4.98
CA GLY A 98 -9.08 -16.76 -5.00
C GLY A 98 -9.62 -16.20 -3.68
N ILE A 99 -10.52 -16.93 -3.02
CA ILE A 99 -11.08 -16.55 -1.71
C ILE A 99 -9.98 -16.52 -0.64
N ASP A 100 -9.02 -17.44 -0.69
CA ASP A 100 -7.88 -17.44 0.23
C ASP A 100 -6.99 -16.21 0.05
N GLY A 101 -6.80 -15.78 -1.20
CA GLY A 101 -6.15 -14.51 -1.51
C GLY A 101 -6.87 -13.32 -0.88
N LEU A 102 -8.21 -13.31 -0.92
CA LEU A 102 -9.03 -12.29 -0.26
C LEU A 102 -8.83 -12.32 1.26
N ILE A 103 -8.87 -13.51 1.89
CA ILE A 103 -8.67 -13.68 3.33
C ILE A 103 -7.28 -13.23 3.78
N ILE A 104 -6.24 -13.60 3.03
CA ILE A 104 -4.86 -13.16 3.29
C ILE A 104 -4.76 -11.63 3.16
N GLY A 105 -5.38 -11.07 2.11
CA GLY A 105 -5.41 -9.63 1.88
C GLY A 105 -6.11 -8.86 3.01
N THR A 106 -7.32 -9.28 3.41
CA THR A 106 -8.08 -8.59 4.46
C THR A 106 -7.40 -8.69 5.82
N LEU A 107 -6.93 -9.88 6.20
CA LEU A 107 -6.23 -10.07 7.48
C LEU A 107 -4.93 -9.29 7.53
N SER A 108 -4.12 -9.35 6.46
CA SER A 108 -2.88 -8.57 6.41
C SER A 108 -3.13 -7.06 6.37
N GLY A 109 -4.21 -6.61 5.73
CA GLY A 109 -4.63 -5.22 5.68
C GLY A 109 -4.94 -4.61 7.05
N THR A 110 -5.36 -5.42 8.04
CA THR A 110 -5.58 -4.93 9.42
C THR A 110 -4.32 -4.34 10.06
N SER A 111 -3.13 -4.71 9.57
CA SER A 111 -1.87 -4.14 10.04
C SER A 111 -1.79 -2.62 9.83
N ILE A 112 -2.57 -2.05 8.91
CA ILE A 112 -2.58 -0.61 8.62
C ILE A 112 -2.95 0.24 9.84
N ILE A 113 -3.64 -0.33 10.82
CA ILE A 113 -3.99 0.33 12.08
C ILE A 113 -2.73 0.71 12.89
N LEU A 114 -1.60 0.03 12.65
CA LEU A 114 -0.32 0.34 13.29
C LEU A 114 0.40 1.57 12.68
N GLU A 115 -0.01 1.99 11.48
CA GLU A 115 0.56 3.15 10.80
C GLU A 115 -0.02 4.45 11.38
N SER A 116 0.70 5.56 11.24
CA SER A 116 0.19 6.87 11.66
C SER A 116 -1.03 7.33 10.86
N ASP A 117 -1.96 8.03 11.53
CA ASP A 117 -3.15 8.63 10.92
C ASP A 117 -2.82 9.48 9.68
N GLY A 118 -3.64 9.34 8.64
CA GLY A 118 -3.50 10.05 7.36
C GLY A 118 -2.47 9.43 6.40
N ARG A 119 -1.35 8.91 6.89
CA ARG A 119 -0.34 8.28 6.03
C ARG A 119 -0.80 6.94 5.45
N GLY A 120 -1.50 6.14 6.24
CA GLY A 120 -2.11 4.89 5.75
C GLY A 120 -3.07 5.13 4.58
N PHE A 121 -3.83 6.24 4.62
CA PHE A 121 -4.73 6.62 3.54
C PHE A 121 -3.97 7.03 2.27
N GLU A 122 -2.91 7.83 2.39
CA GLU A 122 -2.06 8.21 1.25
C GLU A 122 -1.44 6.97 0.58
N MET A 123 -0.90 6.05 1.38
CA MET A 123 -0.33 4.79 0.87
C MET A 123 -1.40 3.91 0.20
N THR A 124 -2.61 3.86 0.78
CA THR A 124 -3.75 3.12 0.19
C THR A 124 -4.16 3.72 -1.15
N LEU A 125 -4.22 5.05 -1.25
CA LEU A 125 -4.55 5.75 -2.48
C LEU A 125 -3.51 5.48 -3.57
N GLN A 126 -2.23 5.37 -3.20
CA GLN A 126 -1.16 4.99 -4.13
C GLN A 126 -1.27 3.53 -4.62
N LEU A 127 -1.78 2.63 -3.77
CA LEU A 127 -1.97 1.20 -4.10
C LEU A 127 -3.29 0.93 -4.82
N PHE A 128 -4.28 1.80 -4.69
CA PHE A 128 -5.61 1.64 -5.26
C PHE A 128 -5.61 1.40 -6.78
N PRO A 129 -4.83 2.11 -7.62
CA PRO A 129 -4.75 1.82 -9.05
C PRO A 129 -4.29 0.39 -9.35
N ARG A 130 -3.32 -0.13 -8.58
CA ARG A 130 -2.83 -1.52 -8.72
C ARG A 130 -3.89 -2.53 -8.31
N PHE A 131 -4.70 -2.20 -7.32
CA PHE A 131 -5.86 -3.02 -6.95
C PHE A 131 -6.89 -3.04 -8.09
N CYS A 132 -7.27 -1.89 -8.65
CA CYS A 132 -8.17 -1.80 -9.80
C CYS A 132 -7.63 -2.59 -11.00
N GLU A 133 -6.34 -2.48 -11.30
CA GLU A 133 -5.65 -3.25 -12.34
C GLU A 133 -5.73 -4.77 -12.08
N ALA A 134 -5.52 -5.21 -10.84
CA ALA A 134 -5.64 -6.61 -10.47
C ALA A 134 -7.08 -7.14 -10.61
N VAL A 135 -8.07 -6.35 -10.19
CA VAL A 135 -9.51 -6.66 -10.34
C VAL A 135 -9.89 -6.73 -11.83
N TYR A 136 -9.45 -5.76 -12.62
CA TYR A 136 -9.63 -5.73 -14.07
C TYR A 136 -9.07 -7.00 -14.70
N ASN A 137 -7.80 -7.31 -14.44
CA ASN A 137 -7.14 -8.51 -14.95
C ASN A 137 -7.83 -9.82 -14.51
N HIS A 138 -8.36 -9.87 -13.29
CA HIS A 138 -9.12 -11.02 -12.80
C HIS A 138 -10.46 -11.16 -13.55
N PHE A 139 -11.19 -10.06 -13.68
CA PHE A 139 -12.48 -10.02 -14.37
C PHE A 139 -12.33 -10.41 -15.84
N HIS A 140 -11.33 -9.87 -16.53
CA HIS A 140 -11.05 -10.19 -17.94
C HIS A 140 -10.70 -11.67 -18.17
N LYS A 141 -10.00 -12.31 -17.22
CA LYS A 141 -9.73 -13.74 -17.30
C LYS A 141 -10.99 -14.59 -17.10
N LYS A 142 -11.91 -14.14 -16.26
CA LYS A 142 -13.15 -14.87 -15.95
C LYS A 142 -14.23 -14.67 -17.01
N PHE A 143 -14.29 -13.48 -17.62
CA PHE A 143 -15.29 -13.10 -18.61
C PHE A 143 -14.64 -12.53 -19.89
N PRO A 144 -14.00 -13.37 -20.70
CA PRO A 144 -13.30 -12.92 -21.91
C PRO A 144 -14.23 -12.27 -22.94
N LYS A 145 -15.53 -12.62 -22.94
CA LYS A 145 -16.54 -12.07 -23.85
C LYS A 145 -16.87 -10.58 -23.59
N LEU A 146 -16.60 -10.07 -22.39
CA LEU A 146 -16.85 -8.67 -22.02
C LEU A 146 -15.65 -7.76 -22.33
N GLN A 147 -14.72 -8.21 -23.16
CA GLN A 147 -13.52 -7.44 -23.49
C GLN A 147 -13.86 -6.24 -24.37
N MET A 148 -13.99 -5.07 -23.74
CA MET A 148 -14.13 -3.81 -24.46
C MET A 148 -12.76 -3.36 -24.98
N LYS A 149 -12.64 -3.24 -26.30
CA LYS A 149 -11.47 -2.66 -26.96
C LYS A 149 -11.33 -1.20 -26.51
N ASN A 150 -10.14 -0.79 -26.08
CA ASN A 150 -9.80 0.58 -25.64
C ASN A 150 -10.51 1.08 -24.36
N PHE A 151 -10.87 0.20 -23.43
CA PHE A 151 -11.46 0.60 -22.13
C PHE A 151 -10.63 1.66 -21.38
N GLU A 152 -9.30 1.57 -21.44
CA GLU A 152 -8.38 2.52 -20.80
C GLU A 152 -8.57 3.95 -21.32
N LEU A 153 -8.83 4.11 -22.63
CA LEU A 153 -9.04 5.42 -23.24
C LEU A 153 -10.37 6.04 -22.78
N LEU A 154 -11.41 5.22 -22.64
CA LEU A 154 -12.71 5.65 -22.11
C LEU A 154 -12.62 6.02 -20.64
N LEU A 155 -11.90 5.23 -19.84
CA LEU A 155 -11.65 5.55 -18.43
C LEU A 155 -10.86 6.86 -18.30
N PHE A 156 -9.83 7.04 -19.13
CA PHE A 156 -9.05 8.27 -19.14
C PHE A 156 -9.88 9.50 -19.51
N SER A 157 -10.68 9.43 -20.59
CA SER A 157 -11.53 10.55 -21.01
C SER A 157 -12.58 10.88 -19.95
N MET A 158 -13.17 9.87 -19.31
CA MET A 158 -14.10 10.05 -18.20
C MET A 158 -13.44 10.72 -16.99
N LEU A 159 -12.24 10.31 -16.61
CA LEU A 159 -11.50 10.91 -15.48
C LEU A 159 -11.14 12.37 -15.75
N ILE A 160 -10.67 12.69 -16.95
CA ILE A 160 -10.39 14.08 -17.34
C ILE A 160 -11.67 14.91 -17.34
N GLY A 161 -12.77 14.37 -17.87
CA GLY A 161 -14.08 15.03 -17.83
C GLY A 161 -14.57 15.29 -16.40
N LEU A 162 -14.40 14.34 -15.49
CA LEU A 162 -14.75 14.49 -14.08
C LEU A 162 -13.90 15.57 -13.39
N ILE A 163 -12.58 15.57 -13.63
CA ILE A 163 -11.68 16.61 -13.09
C ILE A 163 -12.11 17.99 -13.58
N HIS A 164 -12.44 18.12 -14.86
CA HIS A 164 -12.91 19.38 -15.43
C HIS A 164 -14.27 19.81 -14.88
N TYR A 165 -15.20 18.87 -14.72
CA TYR A 165 -16.50 19.12 -14.10
C TYR A 165 -16.35 19.65 -12.66
N CYS A 166 -15.50 18.99 -11.85
CA CYS A 166 -15.17 19.44 -10.50
C CYS A 166 -14.50 20.81 -10.50
N TYR A 167 -13.62 21.10 -11.47
CA TYR A 167 -12.99 22.41 -11.61
C TYR A 167 -14.01 23.52 -11.84
N GLN A 168 -14.99 23.30 -12.71
CA GLN A 168 -16.00 24.32 -13.05
C GLN A 168 -17.04 24.52 -11.93
N HIS A 169 -17.49 23.45 -11.28
CA HIS A 169 -18.63 23.52 -10.35
C HIS A 169 -18.21 23.54 -8.87
N ASN A 170 -17.09 22.91 -8.51
CA ASN A 170 -16.69 22.70 -7.12
C ASN A 170 -15.17 22.83 -6.94
N ASN A 171 -14.65 24.01 -7.26
CA ASN A 171 -13.21 24.29 -7.23
C ASN A 171 -12.55 24.11 -5.84
N LEU A 172 -13.31 24.19 -4.74
CA LEU A 172 -12.82 24.00 -3.36
C LEU A 172 -12.37 22.56 -3.05
N VAL A 173 -12.82 21.57 -3.85
CA VAL A 173 -12.44 20.16 -3.68
C VAL A 173 -11.02 19.89 -4.21
N ILE A 174 -10.53 20.74 -5.12
CA ILE A 174 -9.24 20.58 -5.78
C ILE A 174 -8.16 21.27 -4.95
N LYS A 175 -7.07 20.54 -4.67
CA LYS A 175 -5.90 21.10 -3.96
C LYS A 175 -5.42 22.38 -4.64
N SER A 176 -5.17 23.42 -3.85
CA SER A 176 -4.84 24.77 -4.33
C SER A 176 -3.71 24.82 -5.36
N THR A 177 -2.71 23.94 -5.24
CA THR A 177 -1.61 23.81 -6.21
C THR A 177 -2.10 23.40 -7.60
N TYR A 178 -2.97 22.40 -7.69
CA TYR A 178 -3.54 21.95 -8.98
C TYR A 178 -4.48 23.01 -9.54
N LEU A 179 -5.22 23.68 -8.66
CA LEU A 179 -6.16 24.74 -9.05
C LEU A 179 -5.44 25.94 -9.68
N ALA A 180 -4.27 26.33 -9.17
CA ALA A 180 -3.44 27.36 -9.79
C ALA A 180 -2.99 26.95 -11.21
N LEU A 181 -2.60 25.68 -11.38
CA LEU A 181 -2.19 25.13 -12.67
C LEU A 181 -3.37 25.04 -13.66
N PHE A 182 -4.55 24.62 -13.19
CA PHE A 182 -5.77 24.56 -13.99
C PHE A 182 -6.24 25.94 -14.42
N LYS A 183 -6.14 26.95 -13.54
CA LYS A 183 -6.39 28.36 -13.91
C LYS A 183 -5.42 28.87 -14.97
N TYR A 184 -4.18 28.40 -14.96
CA TYR A 184 -3.19 28.77 -15.97
C TYR A 184 -3.52 28.18 -17.35
N PHE A 185 -3.90 26.90 -17.42
CA PHE A 185 -4.20 26.23 -18.70
C PHE A 185 -5.60 26.50 -19.25
N TRP A 186 -6.63 26.50 -18.39
CA TRP A 186 -8.03 26.62 -18.79
C TRP A 186 -8.65 27.99 -18.52
N GLY A 187 -7.89 28.90 -17.91
CA GLY A 187 -8.41 30.22 -17.54
C GLY A 187 -9.31 30.18 -16.31
N LYS A 188 -9.68 31.36 -15.83
CA LYS A 188 -10.64 31.52 -14.74
C LYS A 188 -12.05 31.55 -15.35
N ASN A 189 -13.00 30.81 -14.76
CA ASN A 189 -14.42 31.12 -14.94
C ASN A 189 -14.73 32.49 -14.34
#